data_AF-A0A382L0I1-F1
#
_entry.id   AF-A0A382L0I1-F1
#
_cell.length_a   1.000
_cell.length_b   1.000
_cell.length_c   1.000
_cell.angle_alpha   90.00
_cell.angle_beta   90.00
_cell.angle_gamma   90.00
#
_symmetry.space_group_name_H-M   'P 1'
#
loop_
_entity.id
_entity.type
_entity.pdbx_description
1 polymer ?
#
loop_
_entity_poly.entity_id
_entity_poly.type
_entity_poly.pdbx_seq_one_letter_code
_entity_poly.pdbx_strand_id
1 'polypeptide(L)'
;MTVRRPTVEQLLDIADGLGMSLTDSETQIFMENIDSTCAAYDAVDQTPDYLPEVKYPRKTGYRPDPQDNPYNAWYWKSEVQGAESGLLKGKKIALKDNVALAGVPMMNGASTLEGYV
;
A
#
# COMPACT_ATOMS: atom_id res chain seq x y z
N MET A 1 4.40 6.28 7.13
CA MET A 1 5.70 5.72 7.55
C MET A 1 6.79 6.77 7.42
N THR A 2 7.67 6.86 8.43
CA THR A 2 8.77 7.82 8.48
C THR A 2 9.76 7.58 7.33
N VAL A 3 10.20 8.65 6.69
CA VAL A 3 11.16 8.56 5.59
C VAL A 3 12.52 8.13 6.15
N ARG A 4 13.04 7.03 5.60
CA ARG A 4 14.38 6.52 5.97
C ARG A 4 15.43 7.43 5.33
N ARG A 5 16.33 7.97 6.15
CA ARG A 5 17.50 8.70 5.65
C ARG A 5 18.42 7.73 4.92
N PRO A 6 19.02 8.13 3.78
CA PRO A 6 20.00 7.30 3.12
C PRO A 6 21.24 7.14 4.00
N THR A 7 21.97 6.06 3.80
CA THR A 7 23.36 5.98 4.27
C THR A 7 24.27 6.77 3.32
N VAL A 8 25.49 7.08 3.78
CA VAL A 8 26.52 7.68 2.91
C VAL A 8 26.78 6.83 1.67
N GLU A 9 26.84 5.51 1.84
CA GLU A 9 27.03 4.56 0.73
C GLU A 9 25.89 4.65 -0.29
N GLN A 10 24.64 4.72 0.18
CA GLN A 10 23.48 4.89 -0.70
C GLN A 10 23.49 6.24 -1.42
N LEU A 11 23.92 7.31 -0.74
CA LEU A 11 24.07 8.63 -1.37
C LEU A 11 25.12 8.60 -2.49
N LEU A 12 26.26 7.95 -2.26
CA LEU A 12 27.32 7.81 -3.26
C LEU A 12 26.88 6.96 -4.46
N ASP A 13 26.16 5.86 -4.23
CA ASP A 13 25.58 5.01 -5.28
C ASP A 13 24.56 5.78 -6.14
N ILE A 14 23.71 6.58 -5.49
CA ILE A 14 22.76 7.48 -6.19
C ILE A 14 23.52 8.55 -7.00
N ALA A 15 24.56 9.16 -6.42
CA ALA A 15 25.35 10.18 -7.09
C ALA A 15 26.02 9.63 -8.35
N ASP A 16 26.63 8.44 -8.27
CA ASP A 16 27.23 7.76 -9.43
C ASP A 16 26.19 7.44 -10.51
N GLY A 17 25.02 6.93 -10.12
CA GLY A 17 23.90 6.68 -11.04
C GLY A 17 23.36 7.93 -11.74
N LEU A 18 23.58 9.11 -11.15
CA LEU A 18 23.25 10.42 -11.73
C LEU A 18 24.43 11.07 -12.47
N GLY A 19 25.59 10.40 -12.55
CA GLY A 19 26.81 10.92 -13.20
C GLY A 19 27.51 12.03 -12.40
N MET A 20 27.32 12.06 -11.08
CA MET A 20 27.97 12.99 -10.17
C MET A 20 29.12 12.32 -9.43
N SER A 21 30.24 13.01 -9.29
CA SER A 21 31.34 12.59 -8.41
C SER A 21 31.39 13.54 -7.22
N LEU A 22 31.04 13.03 -6.05
CA LEU A 22 31.03 13.82 -4.81
C LEU A 22 32.33 13.60 -4.04
N THR A 23 32.92 14.70 -3.55
CA THR A 23 33.95 14.66 -2.52
C THR A 23 33.36 14.29 -1.17
N ASP A 24 34.21 13.91 -0.20
CA ASP A 24 33.76 13.66 1.17
C ASP A 24 33.03 14.86 1.78
N SER A 25 33.52 16.08 1.52
CA SER A 25 32.89 17.31 2.00
C SER A 25 31.52 17.56 1.38
N GLU A 26 31.38 17.39 0.06
CA GLU A 26 30.08 17.53 -0.61
C GLU A 26 29.10 16.46 -0.14
N THR A 27 29.59 15.23 0.04
CA THR A 27 28.81 14.13 0.60
C THR A 27 28.20 14.51 1.95
N GLN A 28 28.98 15.08 2.88
CA GLN A 28 28.44 15.52 4.17
C GLN A 28 27.40 16.63 4.02
N ILE A 29 27.64 17.63 3.16
CA ILE A 29 26.69 18.71 2.88
C ILE A 29 25.36 18.14 2.35
N PHE A 30 25.41 17.18 1.43
CA PHE A 30 24.20 16.55 0.91
C PHE A 30 23.47 15.74 1.97
N MET A 31 24.19 15.02 2.83
CA MET A 31 23.58 14.29 3.95
C MET A 31 22.83 15.23 4.90
N GLU A 32 23.42 16.37 5.27
CA GLU A 32 22.78 17.39 6.12
C GLU A 32 21.53 17.98 5.46
N ASN A 33 21.62 18.31 4.16
CA ASN A 33 20.50 18.85 3.40
C ASN A 33 19.35 17.86 3.25
N ILE A 34 19.66 16.58 3.01
CA ILE A 34 18.66 15.51 2.92
C ILE A 34 17.97 15.33 4.27
N ASP A 35 18.72 15.34 5.39
CA ASP A 35 18.11 15.19 6.72
C ASP A 35 17.15 16.34 7.03
N SER A 36 17.57 17.58 6.77
CA SER A 36 16.72 18.78 6.92
C SER A 36 15.45 18.69 6.06
N THR A 37 15.57 18.19 4.83
CA THR A 37 14.42 17.99 3.95
C THR A 37 13.50 16.89 4.47
N CYS A 38 14.05 15.78 4.98
CA CYS A 38 13.28 14.66 5.51
C CYS A 38 12.53 15.04 6.80
N ALA A 39 13.00 16.02 7.57
CA ALA A 39 12.29 16.51 8.76
C ALA A 39 10.87 17.01 8.44
N ALA A 40 10.64 17.58 7.24
CA ALA A 40 9.30 17.95 6.81
C ALA A 40 8.40 16.73 6.56
N TYR A 41 8.95 15.63 6.05
CA TYR A 41 8.22 14.37 5.87
C TYR A 41 7.91 13.70 7.21
N ASP A 42 8.80 13.81 8.20
CA ASP A 42 8.53 13.32 9.55
C ASP A 42 7.36 14.04 10.19
N ALA A 43 7.25 15.36 9.97
CA ALA A 43 6.12 16.14 10.45
C ALA A 43 4.79 15.67 9.83
N VAL A 44 4.80 15.35 8.53
CA VAL A 44 3.63 14.76 7.85
C VAL A 44 3.31 13.38 8.41
N ASP A 45 4.31 12.53 8.64
CA ASP A 45 4.13 11.18 9.20
C ASP A 45 3.54 11.16 10.61
N GLN A 46 3.75 12.23 11.38
CA GLN A 46 3.17 12.42 12.70
C GLN A 46 1.70 12.89 12.66
N THR A 47 1.20 13.30 11.50
CA THR A 47 -0.22 13.66 11.36
C THR A 47 -1.10 12.40 11.35
N PRO A 48 -2.27 12.43 12.00
CA PRO A 48 -3.17 11.29 12.00
C PRO A 48 -3.75 11.05 10.60
N ASP A 49 -4.01 9.78 10.28
CA ASP A 49 -4.73 9.43 9.06
C ASP A 49 -6.19 9.93 9.14
N TYR A 50 -6.60 10.68 8.12
CA TYR A 50 -7.98 11.15 7.96
C TYR A 50 -8.81 10.10 7.21
N LEU A 51 -9.09 8.98 7.87
CA LEU A 51 -9.88 7.89 7.29
C LEU A 51 -11.39 8.23 7.27
N PRO A 52 -12.11 7.88 6.19
CA PRO A 52 -13.57 8.03 6.15
C PRO A 52 -14.24 7.07 7.12
N GLU A 53 -15.44 7.43 7.59
CA GLU A 53 -16.26 6.55 8.43
C GLU A 53 -16.59 5.24 7.70
N VAL A 54 -16.45 4.12 8.40
CA VAL A 54 -16.84 2.80 7.89
C VAL A 54 -18.36 2.67 7.94
N LYS A 55 -19.02 3.09 6.86
CA LYS A 55 -20.48 3.03 6.73
C LYS A 55 -21.03 1.60 6.75
N TYR A 56 -20.33 0.67 6.10
CA TYR A 56 -20.73 -0.74 6.04
C TYR A 56 -19.56 -1.61 6.52
N PRO A 57 -19.67 -2.22 7.72
CA PRO A 57 -18.65 -3.13 8.20
C PRO A 57 -18.61 -4.40 7.33
N ARG A 58 -17.45 -5.04 7.31
CA ARG A 58 -17.20 -6.23 6.49
C ARG A 58 -16.42 -7.26 7.27
N LYS A 59 -16.58 -8.52 6.89
CA LYS A 59 -15.74 -9.61 7.39
C LYS A 59 -14.48 -9.68 6.52
N THR A 60 -13.33 -10.02 7.11
CA THR A 60 -12.08 -10.22 6.35
C THR A 60 -12.26 -11.26 5.24
N GLY A 61 -13.11 -12.27 5.45
CA GLY A 61 -13.41 -13.29 4.44
C GLY A 61 -12.43 -14.45 4.48
N TYR A 62 -12.32 -15.19 3.38
CA TYR A 62 -11.46 -16.37 3.25
C TYR A 62 -11.03 -16.61 1.80
N ARG A 63 -9.90 -17.33 1.64
CA ARG A 63 -9.52 -17.95 0.36
C ARG A 63 -10.41 -19.18 0.13
N PRO A 64 -11.19 -19.25 -0.95
CA PRO A 64 -12.08 -20.38 -1.18
C PRO A 64 -11.32 -21.68 -1.44
N ASP A 65 -11.89 -22.79 -0.98
CA ASP A 65 -11.40 -24.13 -1.31
C ASP A 65 -11.55 -24.42 -2.82
N PRO A 66 -10.75 -25.34 -3.39
CA PRO A 66 -10.80 -25.67 -4.80
C PRO A 66 -12.19 -26.11 -5.29
N GLN A 67 -12.98 -26.79 -4.45
CA GLN A 67 -14.35 -27.22 -4.77
C GLN A 67 -15.30 -26.03 -5.00
N ASP A 68 -15.08 -24.92 -4.29
CA ASP A 68 -15.84 -23.67 -4.38
C ASP A 68 -15.23 -22.66 -5.36
N ASN A 69 -14.12 -23.01 -6.02
CA ASN A 69 -13.41 -22.20 -7.00
C ASN A 69 -12.95 -23.03 -8.21
N PRO A 70 -13.84 -23.79 -8.88
CA PRO A 70 -13.46 -24.76 -9.92
C PRO A 70 -12.80 -24.12 -11.15
N TYR A 71 -13.01 -22.82 -11.38
CA TYR A 71 -12.43 -22.06 -12.48
C TYR A 71 -11.20 -21.25 -12.07
N ASN A 72 -10.76 -21.35 -10.81
CA ASN A 72 -9.69 -20.54 -10.25
C ASN A 72 -9.86 -19.02 -10.50
N ALA A 73 -11.11 -18.55 -10.52
CA ALA A 73 -11.46 -17.16 -10.82
C ALA A 73 -11.50 -16.28 -9.56
N TRP A 74 -11.59 -16.89 -8.37
CA TRP A 74 -11.58 -16.19 -7.09
C TRP A 74 -10.19 -16.16 -6.49
N TYR A 75 -9.76 -14.99 -6.04
CA TYR A 75 -8.65 -14.86 -5.09
C TYR A 75 -9.16 -14.97 -3.65
N TRP A 76 -10.12 -14.12 -3.28
CA TRP A 76 -10.65 -14.02 -1.93
C TRP A 76 -12.17 -13.79 -1.97
N LYS A 77 -12.90 -14.33 -0.99
CA LYS A 77 -14.35 -14.10 -0.85
C LYS A 77 -14.63 -13.46 0.49
N SER A 78 -15.36 -12.35 0.47
CA SER A 78 -15.76 -11.59 1.66
C SER A 78 -17.26 -11.26 1.60
N GLU A 79 -17.82 -10.86 2.73
CA GLU A 79 -19.21 -10.43 2.88
C GLU A 79 -19.24 -8.99 3.39
N VAL A 80 -19.86 -8.11 2.59
CA VAL A 80 -20.14 -6.71 2.92
C VAL A 80 -21.64 -6.50 2.76
N GLN A 81 -22.34 -6.29 3.86
CA GLN A 81 -23.77 -6.02 3.82
C GLN A 81 -23.98 -4.51 3.62
N GLY A 82 -24.47 -4.16 2.43
CA GLY A 82 -24.76 -2.78 2.03
C GLY A 82 -26.16 -2.32 2.47
N ALA A 83 -26.72 -1.38 1.73
CA ALA A 83 -28.06 -0.86 1.99
C ALA A 83 -29.15 -1.96 1.88
N GLU A 84 -30.18 -1.88 2.73
CA GLU A 84 -31.31 -2.83 2.76
C GLU A 84 -32.25 -2.74 1.54
N SER A 85 -32.13 -1.67 0.74
CA SER A 85 -32.94 -1.40 -0.45
C SER A 85 -32.15 -0.68 -1.54
N GLY A 86 -32.67 -0.72 -2.77
CA GLY A 86 -32.05 -0.12 -3.96
C GLY A 86 -31.95 -1.08 -5.14
N LEU A 87 -31.48 -0.55 -6.28
CA LEU A 87 -31.41 -1.30 -7.56
C LEU A 87 -30.51 -2.54 -7.50
N LEU A 88 -29.56 -2.58 -6.58
CA LEU A 88 -28.61 -3.69 -6.40
C LEU A 88 -29.02 -4.67 -5.30
N LYS A 89 -30.18 -4.50 -4.66
CA LYS A 89 -30.64 -5.42 -3.61
C LYS A 89 -30.67 -6.86 -4.12
N GLY A 90 -30.05 -7.76 -3.38
CA GLY A 90 -29.98 -9.19 -3.70
C GLY A 90 -28.98 -9.56 -4.80
N LYS A 91 -28.21 -8.60 -5.34
CA LYS A 91 -27.13 -8.89 -6.29
C LYS A 91 -25.83 -9.22 -5.55
N LYS A 92 -25.04 -10.12 -6.15
CA LYS A 92 -23.66 -10.40 -5.74
C LYS A 92 -22.73 -9.77 -6.77
N ILE A 93 -21.70 -9.08 -6.28
CA ILE A 93 -20.76 -8.33 -7.11
C ILE A 93 -19.36 -8.89 -6.82
N ALA A 94 -18.59 -9.14 -7.88
CA ALA A 94 -17.16 -9.40 -7.77
C ALA A 94 -16.41 -8.09 -7.95
N LEU A 95 -15.44 -7.83 -7.07
CA LEU A 95 -14.46 -6.78 -7.28
C LEU A 95 -13.24 -7.41 -7.95
N LYS A 96 -12.70 -6.74 -8.97
CA LYS A 96 -11.41 -7.14 -9.55
C LYS A 96 -10.35 -6.99 -8.46
N ASP A 97 -9.41 -7.92 -8.39
CA ASP A 97 -8.38 -7.98 -7.33
C ASP A 97 -7.40 -6.79 -7.29
N ASN A 98 -7.54 -5.83 -8.19
CA ASN A 98 -6.81 -4.55 -8.17
C ASN A 98 -7.65 -3.38 -7.63
N VAL A 99 -8.88 -3.66 -7.20
CA VAL A 99 -9.77 -2.72 -6.51
C VAL A 99 -9.70 -3.05 -5.03
N ALA A 100 -9.10 -2.16 -4.24
CA ALA A 100 -8.96 -2.37 -2.82
C ALA A 100 -10.33 -2.42 -2.13
N LEU A 101 -10.59 -3.50 -1.41
CA LEU A 101 -11.64 -3.58 -0.41
C LEU A 101 -10.90 -3.58 0.93
N ALA A 102 -10.95 -2.45 1.65
CA ALA A 102 -10.10 -2.27 2.83
C ALA A 102 -10.13 -3.50 3.76
N GLY A 103 -9.08 -3.86 4.48
CA GLY A 103 -9.18 -4.97 5.46
C GLY A 103 -9.50 -6.36 4.86
N VAL A 104 -9.52 -6.49 3.53
CA VAL A 104 -9.65 -7.74 2.79
C VAL A 104 -8.41 -7.89 1.93
N PRO A 105 -7.74 -9.05 1.96
CA PRO A 105 -6.54 -9.25 1.15
C PRO A 105 -6.79 -8.97 -0.32
N MET A 106 -5.79 -8.39 -0.98
CA MET A 106 -5.67 -8.30 -2.43
C MET A 106 -4.25 -8.70 -2.86
N MET A 107 -4.06 -9.16 -4.10
CA MET A 107 -2.71 -9.43 -4.64
C MET A 107 -2.48 -8.86 -6.05
N ASN A 108 -3.50 -8.26 -6.68
CA ASN A 108 -3.47 -7.83 -8.08
C ASN A 108 -2.91 -8.92 -9.03
N GLY A 109 -3.20 -10.20 -8.73
CA GLY A 109 -2.65 -11.34 -9.47
C GLY A 109 -1.12 -11.45 -9.51
N ALA A 110 -0.39 -10.80 -8.59
CA ALA A 110 1.08 -10.80 -8.55
C ALA A 110 1.62 -11.08 -7.14
N SER A 111 2.71 -11.83 -7.06
CA SER A 111 3.35 -12.17 -5.77
C SER A 111 3.90 -10.96 -5.02
N THR A 112 4.21 -9.86 -5.72
CA THR A 112 4.71 -8.62 -5.12
C THR A 112 3.69 -7.91 -4.23
N LEU A 113 2.40 -8.20 -4.38
CA LEU A 113 1.32 -7.68 -3.56
C LEU A 113 0.59 -8.76 -2.76
N GLU A 114 1.03 -10.02 -2.83
CA GLU A 114 0.40 -11.08 -2.04
C GLU A 114 0.56 -10.79 -0.54
N GLY A 115 -0.56 -10.77 0.18
CA GLY A 115 -0.63 -10.43 1.61
C GLY A 115 -0.91 -8.95 1.90
N TYR A 116 -1.04 -8.09 0.88
CA TYR A 116 -1.50 -6.72 1.06
C TYR A 116 -2.99 -6.67 1.45
N VAL A 117 -3.36 -5.75 2.35
CA VAL A 117 -4.69 -5.60 2.95
C VAL A 117 -5.08 -4.12 3.05
#